data_AF-A0A9R1CR18-F1
#
_entry.id   AF-A0A9R1CR18-F1
#
_cell.length_a   1.000
_cell.length_b   1.000
_cell.length_c   1.000
_cell.angle_alpha   90.00
_cell.angle_beta   90.00
_cell.angle_gamma   90.00
#
_symmetry.space_group_name_H-M   'P 1'
#
loop_
_entity.id
_entity.type
_entity.pdbx_description
1 polymer ?
#
loop_
_entity_poly.entity_id
_entity_poly.type
_entity_poly.pdbx_seq_one_letter_code
_entity_poly.pdbx_strand_id
1 'polypeptide(L)'
;MVHKWRCRHCGFSAWSDSRERLDRTIGSHLFDHHSGRVVKADFRLQWSCPYCGATGKEHDEASITDAFTEHLGEHARNAIEGNAHIAAEIGRSGNVLVKAPTESDVADNARIHFLAGSDLAIVVTKKPKARIRLLHRRLEGWPGRTVVMTTKRRPLEGGFAPDLDLDLASAPIELVELDRRLGPSDLGETISRVIDAHYTPGRTVSVEFDILSDIVQSFDLRTTYDFVSMLSGRLEEVGAIAHLYVAAHPRISSALNVLEEQIDLELHVDSKVFTAER
;
A
#
# COMPACT_ATOMS: atom_id res chain seq x y z
N MET A 1 -8.09 8.12 10.50
CA MET A 1 -8.97 8.56 9.39
C MET A 1 -8.10 8.82 8.17
N VAL A 2 -8.49 8.37 6.98
CA VAL A 2 -7.71 8.54 5.74
C VAL A 2 -8.47 9.46 4.80
N HIS A 3 -7.72 10.37 4.16
CA HIS A 3 -8.21 11.31 3.18
C HIS A 3 -7.92 10.81 1.78
N LYS A 4 -8.79 11.11 0.81
CA LYS A 4 -8.60 10.79 -0.60
C LYS A 4 -8.82 12.01 -1.47
N TRP A 5 -8.06 12.09 -2.55
CA TRP A 5 -8.33 12.98 -3.66
C TRP A 5 -8.18 12.24 -4.99
N ARG A 6 -9.00 12.63 -5.97
CA ARG A 6 -8.91 12.12 -7.34
C ARG A 6 -8.82 13.28 -8.31
N CYS A 7 -7.87 13.20 -9.23
CA CYS A 7 -7.74 14.16 -10.31
C CYS A 7 -8.95 14.09 -11.24
N ARG A 8 -9.39 15.26 -11.73
CA ARG A 8 -10.50 15.35 -12.71
C ARG A 8 -10.00 15.31 -14.16
N HIS A 9 -8.69 15.42 -14.37
CA HIS A 9 -8.07 15.52 -15.70
C HIS A 9 -7.41 14.20 -16.15
N CYS A 10 -7.05 13.34 -15.21
CA CYS A 10 -6.46 12.02 -15.46
C CYS A 10 -6.88 11.02 -14.36
N GLY A 11 -6.44 9.76 -14.45
CA GLY A 11 -6.77 8.73 -13.46
C GLY A 11 -6.01 8.80 -12.13
N PHE A 12 -5.16 9.82 -11.92
CA PHE A 12 -4.40 9.96 -10.69
C PHE A 12 -5.30 10.06 -9.45
N SER A 13 -4.97 9.28 -8.44
CA SER A 13 -5.61 9.31 -7.13
C SER A 13 -4.55 9.29 -6.02
N ALA A 14 -4.83 9.98 -4.92
CA ALA A 14 -3.93 10.05 -3.79
C ALA A 14 -4.68 9.86 -2.46
N TRP A 15 -4.03 9.20 -1.51
CA TRP A 15 -4.53 8.98 -0.15
C TRP A 15 -3.49 9.34 0.91
N SER A 16 -3.93 9.86 2.06
CA SER A 16 -3.03 10.10 3.20
C SER A 16 -3.76 10.13 4.54
N ASP A 17 -3.03 9.86 5.62
CA ASP A 17 -3.48 10.09 7.00
C ASP A 17 -3.60 11.58 7.37
N SER A 18 -3.10 12.47 6.51
CA SER A 18 -3.05 13.91 6.73
C SER A 18 -3.53 14.66 5.50
N ARG A 19 -4.53 15.52 5.70
CA ARG A 19 -5.01 16.44 4.66
C ARG A 19 -3.89 17.37 4.18
N GLU A 20 -3.04 17.86 5.08
CA GLU A 20 -1.91 18.73 4.74
C GLU A 20 -0.85 18.04 3.87
N ARG A 21 -0.56 16.75 4.15
CA ARG A 21 0.32 15.97 3.27
C ARG A 21 -0.31 15.80 1.89
N LEU A 22 -1.61 15.51 1.86
CA LEU A 22 -2.35 15.32 0.62
C LEU A 22 -2.38 16.60 -0.21
N ASP A 23 -2.64 17.77 0.41
CA ASP A 23 -2.66 19.08 -0.25
C ASP A 23 -1.38 19.35 -1.06
N ARG A 24 -0.20 19.05 -0.49
CA ARG A 24 1.08 19.21 -1.17
C ARG A 24 1.21 18.32 -2.40
N THR A 25 0.87 17.04 -2.26
CA THR A 25 0.89 16.08 -3.38
C THR A 25 -0.09 16.48 -4.48
N ILE A 26 -1.29 16.94 -4.11
CA ILE A 26 -2.31 17.42 -5.05
C ILE A 26 -1.81 18.65 -5.80
N GLY A 27 -1.27 19.63 -5.08
CA GLY A 27 -0.71 20.84 -5.67
C GLY A 27 0.36 20.51 -6.70
N SER A 28 1.31 19.64 -6.34
CA SER A 28 2.40 19.21 -7.23
C SER A 28 1.85 18.53 -8.49
N HIS A 29 0.90 17.60 -8.32
CA HIS A 29 0.29 16.92 -9.45
C HIS A 29 -0.48 17.87 -10.38
N LEU A 30 -1.20 18.85 -9.82
CA LEU A 30 -1.89 19.86 -10.61
C LEU A 30 -0.92 20.81 -11.30
N PHE A 31 0.21 21.12 -10.67
CA PHE A 31 1.27 21.91 -11.31
C PHE A 31 1.80 21.19 -12.55
N ASP A 32 2.02 19.87 -12.52
CA ASP A 32 2.50 19.13 -13.69
C ASP A 32 1.56 19.29 -14.90
N HIS A 33 0.24 19.26 -14.69
CA HIS A 33 -0.76 19.52 -15.74
C HIS A 33 -0.70 20.94 -16.31
N HIS A 34 -0.28 21.91 -15.51
CA HIS A 34 -0.34 23.35 -15.84
C HIS A 34 1.03 24.02 -15.87
N SER A 35 2.12 23.26 -15.88
CA SER A 35 3.51 23.75 -15.82
C SER A 35 3.81 24.73 -16.96
N GLY A 36 3.27 24.48 -18.15
CA GLY A 36 3.35 25.38 -19.31
C GLY A 36 2.64 26.73 -19.15
N ARG A 37 1.93 26.97 -18.03
CA ARG A 37 1.36 28.28 -17.69
C ARG A 37 2.30 29.18 -16.90
N VAL A 38 3.48 28.68 -16.53
CA VAL A 38 4.59 29.50 -16.08
C VAL A 38 5.34 29.99 -17.31
N VAL A 39 5.36 31.31 -17.52
CA VAL A 39 6.03 31.92 -18.67
C VAL A 39 7.03 32.96 -18.19
N LYS A 40 8.13 33.08 -18.93
CA LYS A 40 9.09 34.17 -18.72
C LYS A 40 8.56 35.46 -19.32
N ALA A 41 8.47 36.50 -18.51
CA ALA A 41 8.09 37.85 -18.93
C ALA A 41 9.16 38.83 -18.43
N ASP A 42 9.91 39.40 -19.37
CA ASP A 42 11.08 40.25 -19.12
C ASP A 42 12.15 39.54 -18.25
N PHE A 43 12.40 40.07 -17.05
CA PHE A 43 13.34 39.56 -16.05
C PHE A 43 12.66 38.78 -14.91
N ARG A 44 11.38 38.42 -15.07
CA ARG A 44 10.58 37.67 -14.07
C ARG A 44 9.91 36.46 -14.70
N LEU A 45 9.53 35.53 -13.86
CA LEU A 45 8.60 34.47 -14.20
C LEU A 45 7.20 34.90 -13.76
N GLN A 46 6.18 34.49 -14.51
CA GLN A 46 4.78 34.72 -14.14
C GLN A 46 3.94 33.48 -14.40
N TRP A 47 2.91 33.26 -13.57
CA TRP A 47 1.91 32.22 -13.79
C TRP A 47 0.51 32.81 -13.90
N SER A 48 -0.39 32.07 -14.56
CA SER A 48 -1.81 32.39 -14.65
C SER A 48 -2.67 31.16 -14.32
N CYS A 49 -3.54 31.30 -13.33
CA CYS A 49 -4.34 30.19 -12.83
C CYS A 49 -5.47 29.83 -13.81
N PRO A 50 -5.61 28.54 -14.19
CA PRO A 50 -6.67 28.08 -15.10
C PRO A 50 -8.08 28.13 -14.49
N TYR A 51 -8.20 28.25 -13.17
CA TYR A 51 -9.48 28.08 -12.46
C TYR A 51 -10.13 29.39 -12.00
N CYS A 52 -9.35 30.42 -11.68
CA CYS A 52 -9.87 31.64 -11.06
C CYS A 52 -9.32 32.96 -11.63
N GLY A 53 -8.46 32.90 -12.66
CA GLY A 53 -7.87 34.10 -13.25
C GLY A 53 -6.80 34.80 -12.40
N ALA A 54 -6.47 34.28 -11.21
CA ALA A 54 -5.35 34.77 -10.41
C ALA A 54 -4.03 34.65 -11.18
N THR A 55 -3.09 35.55 -10.88
CA THR A 55 -1.74 35.54 -11.46
C THR A 55 -0.71 35.81 -10.37
N GLY A 56 0.47 35.23 -10.50
CA GLY A 56 1.62 35.50 -9.63
C GLY A 56 2.87 35.82 -10.43
N LYS A 57 3.84 36.48 -9.79
CA LYS A 57 5.12 36.86 -10.40
C LYS A 57 6.25 36.67 -9.40
N GLU A 58 7.32 36.03 -9.82
CA GLU A 58 8.50 35.80 -8.99
C GLU A 58 9.79 35.95 -9.81
N HIS A 59 10.93 36.02 -9.11
CA HIS A 59 12.24 36.23 -9.73
C HIS A 59 12.98 34.94 -10.06
N ASP A 60 12.72 33.85 -9.34
CA ASP A 60 13.35 32.55 -9.54
C ASP A 60 12.33 31.44 -9.75
N GLU A 61 12.81 30.34 -10.32
CA GLU A 61 11.99 29.22 -10.76
C GLU A 61 11.43 28.39 -9.60
N ALA A 62 12.17 28.28 -8.49
CA ALA A 62 11.71 27.53 -7.33
C ALA A 62 10.56 28.26 -6.64
N SER A 63 10.74 29.55 -6.34
CA SER A 63 9.71 30.39 -5.71
C SER A 63 8.42 30.44 -6.53
N ILE A 64 8.53 30.54 -7.86
CA ILE A 64 7.31 30.58 -8.70
C ILE A 64 6.59 29.24 -8.75
N THR A 65 7.34 28.15 -8.78
CA THR A 65 6.79 26.79 -8.79
C THR A 65 6.07 26.51 -7.47
N ASP A 66 6.69 26.84 -6.34
CA ASP A 66 6.10 26.66 -5.01
C ASP A 66 4.82 27.48 -4.87
N ALA A 67 4.86 28.78 -5.22
CA ALA A 67 3.70 29.66 -5.13
C ALA A 67 2.54 29.20 -6.03
N PHE A 68 2.83 28.73 -7.24
CA PHE A 68 1.79 28.25 -8.14
C PHE A 68 1.23 26.90 -7.70
N THR A 69 2.10 25.99 -7.26
CA THR A 69 1.75 24.68 -6.69
C THR A 69 0.82 24.83 -5.49
N GLU A 70 1.17 25.71 -4.55
CA GLU A 70 0.36 26.01 -3.38
C GLU A 70 -1.02 26.54 -3.81
N HIS A 71 -1.06 27.53 -4.71
CA HIS A 71 -2.30 28.11 -5.20
C HIS A 71 -3.20 27.08 -5.90
N LEU A 72 -2.63 26.19 -6.73
CA LEU A 72 -3.37 25.12 -7.39
C LEU A 72 -3.96 24.13 -6.37
N GLY A 73 -3.21 23.80 -5.33
CA GLY A 73 -3.68 22.96 -4.23
C GLY A 73 -4.93 23.51 -3.54
N GLU A 74 -5.05 24.84 -3.40
CA GLU A 74 -6.21 25.47 -2.75
C GLU A 74 -7.53 25.17 -3.46
N HIS A 75 -7.54 25.14 -4.79
CA HIS A 75 -8.72 24.80 -5.59
C HIS A 75 -9.20 23.37 -5.34
N ALA A 76 -8.27 22.47 -5.02
CA ALA A 76 -8.54 21.06 -4.85
C ALA A 76 -8.89 20.66 -3.41
N ARG A 77 -8.59 21.51 -2.41
CA ARG A 77 -8.85 21.23 -0.98
C ARG A 77 -10.29 20.82 -0.70
N ASN A 78 -11.27 21.45 -1.36
CA ASN A 78 -12.68 21.15 -1.14
C ASN A 78 -13.14 19.83 -1.77
N ALA A 79 -12.35 19.26 -2.68
CA ALA A 79 -12.60 17.97 -3.30
C ALA A 79 -11.92 16.80 -2.55
N ILE A 80 -11.30 17.06 -1.40
CA ILE A 80 -10.71 16.01 -0.57
C ILE A 80 -11.81 15.33 0.22
N GLU A 81 -11.97 14.03 -0.04
CA GLU A 81 -12.88 13.15 0.67
C GLU A 81 -12.24 12.71 2.00
N GLY A 82 -13.03 12.67 3.06
CA GLY A 82 -12.64 12.07 4.34
C GLY A 82 -13.15 10.63 4.49
N ASN A 83 -12.60 9.88 5.43
CA ASN A 83 -12.96 8.47 5.68
C ASN A 83 -12.85 7.56 4.45
N ALA A 84 -11.94 7.88 3.53
CA ALA A 84 -11.74 7.12 2.31
C ALA A 84 -10.67 6.03 2.54
N HIS A 85 -11.00 4.79 2.22
CA HIS A 85 -10.08 3.66 2.34
C HIS A 85 -9.58 3.24 0.95
N ILE A 86 -8.29 2.95 0.80
CA ILE A 86 -7.70 2.58 -0.52
C ILE A 86 -8.40 1.36 -1.11
N ALA A 87 -8.64 0.35 -0.28
CA ALA A 87 -9.51 -0.80 -0.56
C ALA A 87 -10.80 -0.49 -1.33
N ALA A 88 -11.45 0.65 -1.09
CA ALA A 88 -12.71 0.99 -1.73
C ALA A 88 -12.56 1.17 -3.26
N GLU A 89 -11.36 1.47 -3.77
CA GLU A 89 -11.08 1.59 -5.20
C GLU A 89 -11.21 0.27 -5.99
N ILE A 90 -11.18 -0.84 -5.27
CA ILE A 90 -11.26 -2.20 -5.81
C ILE A 90 -12.43 -2.96 -5.19
N GLY A 91 -13.47 -2.26 -4.72
CA GLY A 91 -14.62 -2.92 -4.09
C GLY A 91 -14.28 -3.69 -2.81
N ARG A 92 -13.13 -3.40 -2.20
CA ARG A 92 -12.55 -4.06 -1.02
C ARG A 92 -12.20 -5.54 -1.23
N SER A 93 -11.96 -5.94 -2.48
CA SER A 93 -11.52 -7.30 -2.83
C SER A 93 -10.49 -7.22 -3.96
N GLY A 94 -9.46 -8.07 -3.93
CA GLY A 94 -8.45 -8.15 -4.98
C GLY A 94 -7.03 -7.84 -4.51
N ASN A 95 -6.11 -7.66 -5.47
CA ASN A 95 -4.68 -7.55 -5.24
C ASN A 95 -4.19 -6.12 -5.43
N VAL A 96 -3.51 -5.63 -4.41
CA VAL A 96 -2.84 -4.34 -4.41
C VAL A 96 -1.34 -4.56 -4.50
N LEU A 97 -0.70 -4.10 -5.57
CA LEU A 97 0.75 -4.10 -5.69
C LEU A 97 1.32 -2.84 -5.05
N VAL A 98 2.11 -2.99 -3.99
CA VAL A 98 2.80 -1.88 -3.32
C VAL A 98 4.24 -1.82 -3.80
N LYS A 99 4.56 -0.80 -4.61
CA LYS A 99 5.91 -0.54 -5.12
C LYS A 99 6.77 0.15 -4.08
N ALA A 100 7.28 -0.62 -3.13
CA ALA A 100 8.18 -0.14 -2.09
C ALA A 100 9.17 -1.24 -1.66
N PRO A 101 10.41 -0.88 -1.26
CA PRO A 101 11.30 -1.84 -0.61
C PRO A 101 10.60 -2.44 0.61
N THR A 102 10.61 -3.77 0.71
CA THR A 102 9.85 -4.51 1.73
C THR A 102 10.15 -4.05 3.16
N GLU A 103 11.40 -3.65 3.40
CA GLU A 103 11.94 -3.21 4.69
C GLU A 103 12.12 -1.69 4.70
N SER A 104 11.03 -0.96 4.49
CA SER A 104 11.00 0.50 4.51
C SER A 104 9.82 1.02 5.32
N ASP A 105 9.96 2.22 5.88
CA ASP A 105 8.86 2.90 6.59
C ASP A 105 7.64 3.08 5.69
N VAL A 106 7.88 3.27 4.40
CA VAL A 106 6.89 3.37 3.33
C VAL A 106 6.06 2.09 3.21
N ALA A 107 6.72 0.93 3.09
CA ALA A 107 6.02 -0.35 3.05
C ALA A 107 5.29 -0.63 4.37
N ASP A 108 5.89 -0.25 5.51
CA ASP A 108 5.27 -0.38 6.82
C ASP A 108 4.02 0.50 6.97
N ASN A 109 4.00 1.70 6.40
CA ASN A 109 2.80 2.55 6.36
C ASN A 109 1.65 1.87 5.61
N ALA A 110 1.95 1.23 4.47
CA ALA A 110 0.95 0.46 3.73
C ALA A 110 0.40 -0.71 4.55
N ARG A 111 1.26 -1.44 5.26
CA ARG A 111 0.82 -2.58 6.09
C ARG A 111 -0.12 -2.15 7.19
N ILE A 112 0.23 -1.08 7.89
CA ILE A 112 -0.63 -0.51 8.92
C ILE A 112 -1.96 -0.05 8.32
N HIS A 113 -1.94 0.55 7.13
CA HIS A 113 -3.17 0.95 6.44
C HIS A 113 -4.10 -0.23 6.12
N PHE A 114 -3.58 -1.30 5.50
CA PHE A 114 -4.40 -2.42 5.06
C PHE A 114 -4.84 -3.36 6.19
N LEU A 115 -4.00 -3.54 7.20
CA LEU A 115 -4.29 -4.44 8.32
C LEU A 115 -5.13 -3.78 9.42
N ALA A 116 -5.17 -2.45 9.51
CA ALA A 116 -5.93 -1.77 10.56
C ALA A 116 -7.43 -2.04 10.46
N GLY A 117 -8.00 -2.52 11.56
CA GLY A 117 -9.44 -2.74 11.69
C GLY A 117 -9.97 -3.94 10.89
N SER A 118 -9.08 -4.82 10.36
CA SER A 118 -9.53 -6.07 9.76
C SER A 118 -10.02 -7.06 10.84
N ASP A 119 -10.97 -7.90 10.47
CA ASP A 119 -11.41 -8.99 11.35
C ASP A 119 -10.43 -10.17 11.31
N LEU A 120 -9.84 -10.43 10.13
CA LEU A 120 -8.78 -11.41 9.93
C LEU A 120 -7.62 -10.76 9.17
N ALA A 121 -6.43 -10.80 9.77
CA ALA A 121 -5.17 -10.47 9.13
C ALA A 121 -4.34 -11.74 8.92
N ILE A 122 -3.94 -12.03 7.69
CA ILE A 122 -2.99 -13.11 7.38
C ILE A 122 -1.70 -12.45 6.91
N VAL A 123 -0.58 -12.78 7.54
CA VAL A 123 0.70 -12.10 7.33
C VAL A 123 1.76 -13.11 6.96
N VAL A 124 2.08 -13.19 5.66
CA VAL A 124 3.07 -14.12 5.13
C VAL A 124 4.41 -13.39 5.05
N THR A 125 5.33 -13.74 5.95
CA THR A 125 6.59 -13.00 6.11
C THR A 125 7.82 -13.82 6.44
N LYS A 126 8.98 -13.36 5.96
CA LYS A 126 10.29 -13.86 6.37
C LYS A 126 10.76 -13.33 7.72
N LYS A 127 10.16 -12.25 8.23
CA LYS A 127 10.57 -11.56 9.45
C LYS A 127 9.43 -11.46 10.48
N PRO A 128 8.89 -12.60 10.94
CA PRO A 128 7.70 -12.65 11.81
C PRO A 128 7.85 -11.78 13.07
N LYS A 129 9.00 -11.86 13.75
CA LYS A 129 9.28 -11.07 14.96
C LYS A 129 9.28 -9.56 14.69
N ALA A 130 9.91 -9.12 13.60
CA ALA A 130 9.95 -7.70 13.24
C ALA A 130 8.54 -7.19 12.88
N ARG A 131 7.79 -8.02 12.16
CA ARG A 131 6.42 -7.73 11.74
C ARG A 131 5.46 -7.64 12.93
N ILE A 132 5.46 -8.62 13.84
CA ILE A 132 4.65 -8.56 15.07
C ILE A 132 4.98 -7.30 15.88
N ARG A 133 6.26 -6.97 16.03
CA ARG A 133 6.71 -5.75 16.73
C ARG A 133 6.24 -4.47 16.04
N LEU A 134 6.17 -4.45 14.71
CA LEU A 134 5.65 -3.33 13.95
C LEU A 134 4.16 -3.14 14.22
N LEU A 135 3.38 -4.21 14.05
CA LEU A 135 1.93 -4.20 14.21
C LEU A 135 1.55 -3.78 15.63
N HIS A 136 2.18 -4.37 16.64
CA HIS A 136 1.93 -4.01 18.04
C HIS A 136 2.16 -2.52 18.34
N ARG A 137 3.21 -1.92 17.77
CA ARG A 137 3.58 -0.54 18.08
C ARG A 137 2.78 0.50 17.31
N ARG A 138 2.22 0.14 16.16
CA ARG A 138 1.69 1.11 15.20
C ARG A 138 0.20 0.95 14.92
N LEU A 139 -0.38 -0.22 15.17
CA LEU A 139 -1.83 -0.36 15.15
C LEU A 139 -2.41 0.21 16.45
N GLU A 140 -3.51 0.95 16.33
CA GLU A 140 -4.28 1.41 17.50
C GLU A 140 -4.92 0.23 18.25
N GLY A 141 -5.17 -0.88 17.53
CA GLY A 141 -5.63 -2.15 18.07
C GLY A 141 -5.36 -3.28 17.09
N TRP A 142 -5.15 -4.50 17.62
CA TRP A 142 -4.97 -5.68 16.78
C TRP A 142 -6.21 -5.95 15.93
N PRO A 143 -6.04 -6.53 14.73
CA PRO A 143 -7.12 -7.21 14.02
C PRO A 143 -7.82 -8.22 14.93
N GLY A 144 -9.08 -8.54 14.62
CA GLY A 144 -9.85 -9.52 15.39
C GLY A 144 -9.11 -10.85 15.58
N ARG A 145 -8.37 -11.27 14.54
CA ARG A 145 -7.36 -12.34 14.58
C ARG A 145 -6.23 -12.03 13.61
N THR A 146 -4.99 -12.30 14.01
CA THR A 146 -3.79 -12.15 13.19
C THR A 146 -3.06 -13.48 13.07
N VAL A 147 -2.97 -14.03 11.86
CA VAL A 147 -2.23 -15.27 11.58
C VAL A 147 -0.92 -14.91 10.88
N VAL A 148 0.21 -15.14 11.53
CA VAL A 148 1.54 -14.89 10.97
C VAL A 148 2.11 -16.20 10.46
N MET A 149 2.44 -16.26 9.17
CA MET A 149 2.94 -17.45 8.51
C MET A 149 4.38 -17.25 8.07
N THR A 150 5.25 -18.21 8.35
CA THR A 150 6.69 -18.04 8.10
C THR A 150 7.42 -19.38 7.96
N THR A 151 8.42 -19.44 7.09
CA THR A 151 9.32 -20.61 6.98
C THR A 151 10.49 -20.57 7.97
N LYS A 152 10.55 -19.53 8.83
CA LYS A 152 11.56 -19.38 9.88
C LYS A 152 11.26 -20.32 11.04
N ARG A 153 12.18 -21.24 11.33
CA ARG A 153 12.13 -22.11 12.52
C ARG A 153 12.34 -21.29 13.78
N ARG A 154 11.59 -21.60 14.85
CA ARG A 154 11.64 -20.86 16.12
C ARG A 154 11.58 -19.34 15.88
N PRO A 155 10.53 -18.85 15.20
CA PRO A 155 10.45 -17.48 14.68
C PRO A 155 10.55 -16.40 15.76
N LEU A 156 10.23 -16.75 17.02
CA LEU A 156 10.26 -15.88 18.19
C LEU A 156 11.42 -16.17 19.16
N GLU A 157 12.39 -17.01 18.78
CA GLU A 157 13.55 -17.31 19.61
C GLU A 157 14.26 -16.02 20.07
N GLY A 158 14.71 -16.03 21.32
CA GLY A 158 15.27 -14.85 21.99
C GLY A 158 14.25 -13.84 22.52
N GLY A 159 12.94 -14.13 22.44
CA GLY A 159 11.87 -13.31 23.04
C GLY A 159 11.76 -11.89 22.45
N PHE A 160 10.78 -11.11 22.86
CA PHE A 160 10.75 -9.69 22.51
C PHE A 160 11.66 -8.89 23.45
N ALA A 161 12.05 -7.69 23.02
CA ALA A 161 12.85 -6.81 23.88
C ALA A 161 12.00 -6.40 25.12
N PRO A 162 12.62 -6.20 26.30
CA PRO A 162 11.87 -5.98 27.55
C PRO A 162 10.99 -4.72 27.56
N ASP A 163 11.28 -3.77 26.67
CA ASP A 163 10.53 -2.53 26.45
C ASP A 163 9.29 -2.72 25.57
N LEU A 164 9.10 -3.91 24.99
CA LEU A 164 7.90 -4.25 24.26
C LEU A 164 6.89 -4.89 25.23
N ASP A 165 5.89 -4.11 25.63
CA ASP A 165 4.75 -4.58 26.45
C ASP A 165 3.78 -5.44 25.63
N LEU A 166 4.30 -6.53 25.08
CA LEU A 166 3.55 -7.49 24.27
C LEU A 166 3.44 -8.81 25.01
N ASP A 167 2.26 -9.05 25.57
CA ASP A 167 1.85 -10.36 26.02
C ASP A 167 1.25 -11.16 24.86
N LEU A 168 2.04 -12.10 24.34
CA LEU A 168 1.61 -12.99 23.25
C LEU A 168 0.48 -13.94 23.67
N ALA A 169 0.31 -14.21 24.96
CA ALA A 169 -0.73 -15.12 25.43
C ALA A 169 -2.13 -14.49 25.34
N SER A 170 -2.22 -13.17 25.44
CA SER A 170 -3.47 -12.42 25.33
C SER A 170 -3.67 -11.74 23.98
N ALA A 171 -2.61 -11.53 23.20
CA ALA A 171 -2.72 -10.99 21.84
C ALA A 171 -3.45 -11.99 20.92
N PRO A 172 -4.31 -11.52 19.98
CA PRO A 172 -5.04 -12.38 19.05
C PRO A 172 -4.14 -12.87 17.90
N ILE A 173 -2.95 -13.37 18.23
CA ILE A 173 -1.91 -13.75 17.27
C ILE A 173 -1.78 -15.27 17.26
N GLU A 174 -1.81 -15.82 16.06
CA GLU A 174 -1.50 -17.21 15.76
C GLU A 174 -0.25 -17.26 14.88
N LEU A 175 0.67 -18.16 15.20
CA LEU A 175 1.94 -18.28 14.48
C LEU A 175 2.02 -19.66 13.82
N VAL A 176 2.11 -19.66 12.50
CA VAL A 176 2.16 -20.86 11.66
C VAL A 176 3.56 -21.00 11.08
N GLU A 177 4.29 -21.99 11.57
CA GLU A 177 5.57 -22.39 10.98
C GLU A 177 5.33 -23.25 9.73
N LEU A 178 5.75 -22.73 8.58
CA LEU A 178 5.67 -23.37 7.28
C LEU A 178 6.90 -24.24 7.01
N ASP A 179 6.70 -25.38 6.36
CA ASP A 179 7.83 -26.17 5.84
C ASP A 179 8.56 -25.36 4.76
N ARG A 180 9.90 -25.30 4.86
CA ARG A 180 10.78 -24.61 3.92
C ARG A 180 10.77 -25.24 2.53
N ARG A 181 10.28 -26.46 2.39
CA ARG A 181 10.15 -27.19 1.12
C ARG A 181 8.84 -26.91 0.40
N LEU A 182 7.91 -26.18 1.02
CA LEU A 182 6.62 -25.85 0.40
C LEU A 182 6.84 -25.04 -0.87
N GLY A 183 6.19 -25.47 -1.95
CA GLY A 183 6.08 -24.68 -3.15
C GLY A 183 4.99 -23.60 -3.03
N PRO A 184 4.87 -22.72 -4.03
CA PRO A 184 3.83 -21.69 -4.04
C PRO A 184 2.41 -22.27 -3.94
N SER A 185 2.13 -23.39 -4.63
CA SER A 185 0.82 -24.05 -4.56
C SER A 185 0.45 -24.51 -3.15
N ASP A 186 1.38 -25.17 -2.45
CA ASP A 186 1.14 -25.64 -1.07
C ASP A 186 0.99 -24.48 -0.09
N LEU A 187 1.75 -23.39 -0.30
CA LEU A 187 1.58 -22.15 0.46
C LEU A 187 0.17 -21.59 0.28
N GLY A 188 -0.29 -21.45 -0.96
CA GLY A 188 -1.63 -20.95 -1.24
C GLY A 188 -2.73 -21.85 -0.68
N GLU A 189 -2.57 -23.18 -0.73
CA GLU A 189 -3.48 -24.10 -0.04
C GLU A 189 -3.50 -23.88 1.48
N THR A 190 -2.33 -23.65 2.08
CA THR A 190 -2.24 -23.37 3.53
C THR A 190 -2.97 -22.07 3.87
N ILE A 191 -2.83 -21.02 3.06
CA ILE A 191 -3.58 -19.77 3.23
C ILE A 191 -5.08 -20.01 3.08
N SER A 192 -5.51 -20.79 2.08
CA SER A 192 -6.92 -21.15 1.89
C SER A 192 -7.51 -21.84 3.12
N ARG A 193 -6.77 -22.80 3.71
CA ARG A 193 -7.20 -23.49 4.95
C ARG A 193 -7.27 -22.54 6.15
N VAL A 194 -6.36 -21.59 6.27
CA VAL A 194 -6.41 -20.54 7.32
C VAL A 194 -7.64 -19.66 7.12
N ILE A 195 -7.94 -19.28 5.88
CA ILE A 195 -9.17 -18.55 5.55
C ILE A 195 -10.38 -19.40 5.95
N ASP A 196 -10.46 -20.68 5.56
CA ASP A 196 -11.59 -21.55 5.93
C ASP A 196 -11.79 -21.68 7.45
N ALA A 197 -10.69 -21.74 8.21
CA ALA A 197 -10.73 -21.93 9.66
C ALA A 197 -11.19 -20.68 10.43
N HIS A 198 -10.98 -19.48 9.89
CA HIS A 198 -11.15 -18.23 10.63
C HIS A 198 -12.07 -17.20 9.97
N TYR A 199 -12.35 -17.34 8.68
CA TYR A 199 -13.24 -16.45 7.97
C TYR A 199 -14.67 -16.62 8.49
N THR A 200 -15.37 -15.50 8.58
CA THR A 200 -16.81 -15.46 8.84
C THR A 200 -17.44 -14.57 7.77
N PRO A 201 -18.55 -14.98 7.13
CA PRO A 201 -19.21 -14.17 6.12
C PRO A 201 -19.49 -12.74 6.57
N GLY A 202 -19.17 -11.77 5.71
CA GLY A 202 -19.33 -10.34 5.98
C GLY A 202 -18.24 -9.71 6.85
N ARG A 203 -17.22 -10.48 7.25
CA ARG A 203 -16.02 -9.98 7.93
C ARG A 203 -14.93 -9.62 6.94
N THR A 204 -14.12 -8.64 7.31
CA THR A 204 -13.03 -8.12 6.48
C THR A 204 -11.77 -8.97 6.64
N VAL A 205 -11.17 -9.34 5.51
CA VAL A 205 -9.93 -10.12 5.46
C VAL A 205 -8.86 -9.32 4.73
N SER A 206 -7.69 -9.20 5.34
CA SER A 206 -6.51 -8.59 4.71
C SER A 206 -5.34 -9.55 4.76
N VAL A 207 -4.66 -9.71 3.63
CA VAL A 207 -3.56 -10.63 3.46
C VAL A 207 -2.30 -9.89 3.02
N GLU A 208 -1.29 -9.88 3.89
CA GLU A 208 0.02 -9.32 3.59
C GLU A 208 0.92 -10.38 2.95
N PHE A 209 1.51 -10.05 1.80
CA PHE A 209 2.58 -10.84 1.20
C PHE A 209 3.84 -10.02 0.98
N ASP A 210 4.84 -10.27 1.81
CA ASP A 210 6.14 -9.62 1.71
C ASP A 210 7.22 -10.46 0.99
N ILE A 211 6.82 -11.62 0.47
CA ILE A 211 7.67 -12.63 -0.15
C ILE A 211 7.50 -12.80 -1.67
N LEU A 212 6.66 -11.99 -2.34
CA LEU A 212 6.41 -12.13 -3.79
C LEU A 212 7.72 -12.04 -4.59
N SER A 213 8.61 -11.11 -4.21
CA SER A 213 9.93 -10.97 -4.83
C SER A 213 10.75 -12.26 -4.73
N ASP A 214 10.62 -13.00 -3.64
CA ASP A 214 11.33 -14.26 -3.44
C ASP A 214 10.74 -15.41 -4.25
N ILE A 215 9.41 -15.43 -4.41
CA ILE A 215 8.73 -16.39 -5.27
C ILE A 215 9.18 -16.19 -6.72
N VAL A 216 9.12 -14.95 -7.22
CA VAL A 216 9.56 -14.58 -8.58
C VAL A 216 11.03 -14.96 -8.82
N GLN A 217 11.88 -14.86 -7.79
CA GLN A 217 13.31 -15.20 -7.91
C GLN A 217 13.60 -16.70 -7.82
N SER A 218 12.74 -17.47 -7.14
CA SER A 218 12.98 -18.88 -6.83
C SER A 218 12.26 -19.84 -7.78
N PHE A 219 11.20 -19.37 -8.44
CA PHE A 219 10.35 -20.18 -9.30
C PHE A 219 10.22 -19.57 -10.69
N ASP A 220 9.83 -20.37 -11.67
CA ASP A 220 9.55 -19.89 -13.01
C ASP A 220 8.27 -19.01 -13.06
N LEU A 221 8.12 -18.28 -14.17
CA LEU A 221 7.00 -17.35 -14.37
C LEU A 221 5.64 -18.03 -14.31
N ARG A 222 5.51 -19.26 -14.84
CA ARG A 222 4.24 -19.97 -14.85
C ARG A 222 3.85 -20.37 -13.43
N THR A 223 4.77 -20.95 -12.68
CA THR A 223 4.54 -21.30 -11.27
C THR A 223 4.16 -20.07 -10.43
N THR A 224 4.79 -18.92 -10.70
CA THR A 224 4.47 -17.66 -10.01
C THR A 224 3.07 -17.16 -10.39
N TYR A 225 2.72 -17.17 -11.68
CA TYR A 225 1.40 -16.78 -12.17
C TYR A 225 0.31 -17.68 -11.60
N ASP A 226 0.49 -19.00 -11.66
CA ASP A 226 -0.47 -19.98 -11.16
C ASP A 226 -0.72 -19.78 -9.65
N PHE A 227 0.33 -19.45 -8.88
CA PHE A 227 0.19 -19.10 -7.47
C PHE A 227 -0.63 -17.84 -7.23
N VAL A 228 -0.29 -16.74 -7.91
CA VAL A 228 -1.01 -15.48 -7.76
C VAL A 228 -2.46 -15.66 -8.21
N SER A 229 -2.71 -16.25 -9.37
CA SER A 229 -4.05 -16.48 -9.90
C SER A 229 -4.92 -17.33 -8.96
N MET A 230 -4.38 -18.42 -8.41
CA MET A 230 -5.10 -19.25 -7.44
C MET A 230 -5.42 -18.47 -6.16
N LEU A 231 -4.46 -17.70 -5.66
CA LEU A 231 -4.67 -16.85 -4.50
C LEU A 231 -5.72 -15.76 -4.79
N SER A 232 -5.64 -15.08 -5.92
CA SER A 232 -6.58 -14.03 -6.35
C SER A 232 -8.01 -14.56 -6.40
N GLY A 233 -8.24 -15.70 -7.05
CA GLY A 233 -9.56 -16.32 -7.11
C GLY A 233 -10.07 -16.68 -5.71
N ARG A 234 -9.21 -17.21 -4.83
CA ARG A 234 -9.59 -17.51 -3.46
C ARG A 234 -9.96 -16.26 -2.65
N LEU A 235 -9.20 -15.18 -2.80
CA LEU A 235 -9.46 -13.92 -2.10
C LEU A 235 -10.75 -13.28 -2.58
N GLU A 236 -11.06 -13.39 -3.87
CA GLU A 236 -12.32 -12.91 -4.45
C GLU A 236 -13.55 -13.60 -3.84
N GLU A 237 -13.50 -14.93 -3.64
CA GLU A 237 -14.59 -15.70 -3.02
C GLU A 237 -14.98 -15.20 -1.62
N VAL A 238 -14.01 -14.67 -0.87
CA VAL A 238 -14.21 -14.20 0.52
C VAL A 238 -14.22 -12.68 0.64
N GLY A 239 -14.12 -11.95 -0.48
CA GLY A 239 -14.05 -10.48 -0.48
C GLY A 239 -12.82 -9.96 0.28
N ALA A 240 -11.67 -10.58 0.08
CA ALA A 240 -10.41 -10.26 0.76
C ALA A 240 -9.49 -9.39 -0.09
N ILE A 241 -8.64 -8.62 0.59
CA ILE A 241 -7.59 -7.82 -0.06
C ILE A 241 -6.26 -8.49 0.19
N ALA A 242 -5.48 -8.71 -0.86
CA ALA A 242 -4.06 -8.96 -0.74
C ALA A 242 -3.27 -7.69 -1.04
N HIS A 243 -2.24 -7.44 -0.23
CA HIS A 243 -1.27 -6.39 -0.49
C HIS A 243 0.12 -7.03 -0.66
N LEU A 244 0.64 -6.93 -1.88
CA LEU A 244 1.85 -7.58 -2.38
C LEU A 244 2.99 -6.56 -2.43
N TYR A 245 4.10 -6.83 -1.73
CA TYR A 245 5.23 -5.89 -1.66
C TYR A 245 6.34 -6.26 -2.62
N VAL A 246 6.74 -5.29 -3.44
CA VAL A 246 7.81 -5.48 -4.43
C VAL A 246 8.72 -4.27 -4.45
N ALA A 247 10.03 -4.53 -4.31
CA ALA A 247 11.06 -3.54 -4.59
C ALA A 247 11.28 -3.42 -6.11
N ALA A 248 11.51 -2.20 -6.60
CA ALA A 248 11.82 -1.98 -8.01
C ALA A 248 13.08 -2.77 -8.42
N HIS A 249 12.92 -3.77 -9.29
CA HIS A 249 14.04 -4.57 -9.80
C HIS A 249 13.75 -5.08 -11.22
N PRO A 250 14.71 -5.01 -12.18
CA PRO A 250 14.46 -5.34 -13.58
C PRO A 250 13.92 -6.76 -13.84
N ARG A 251 14.42 -7.77 -13.11
CA ARG A 251 13.90 -9.15 -13.25
C ARG A 251 12.47 -9.31 -12.76
N ILE A 252 12.09 -8.50 -11.77
CA ILE A 252 10.73 -8.52 -11.23
C ILE A 252 9.77 -7.82 -12.19
N SER A 253 10.23 -6.80 -12.93
CA SER A 253 9.42 -6.13 -13.95
C SER A 253 8.84 -7.08 -15.00
N SER A 254 9.63 -8.03 -15.52
CA SER A 254 9.10 -9.00 -16.50
C SER A 254 8.03 -9.92 -15.90
N ALA A 255 8.19 -10.33 -14.64
CA ALA A 255 7.17 -11.12 -13.95
C ALA A 255 5.92 -10.30 -13.66
N LEU A 256 6.09 -9.04 -13.22
CA LEU A 256 4.98 -8.13 -12.97
C LEU A 256 4.15 -7.85 -14.22
N ASN A 257 4.77 -7.73 -15.39
CA ASN A 257 4.03 -7.59 -16.65
C ASN A 257 3.12 -8.79 -16.93
N VAL A 258 3.53 -9.99 -16.54
CA VAL A 258 2.69 -11.20 -16.68
C VAL A 258 1.60 -11.25 -15.60
N LEU A 259 1.87 -10.67 -14.43
CA LEU A 259 0.93 -10.59 -13.31
C LEU A 259 -0.01 -9.39 -13.40
N GLU A 260 0.17 -8.48 -14.36
CA GLU A 260 -0.57 -7.21 -14.47
C GLU A 260 -2.09 -7.43 -14.46
N GLU A 261 -2.56 -8.45 -15.17
CA GLU A 261 -3.99 -8.83 -15.21
C GLU A 261 -4.55 -9.30 -13.85
N GLN A 262 -3.69 -9.65 -12.90
CA GLN A 262 -4.08 -10.07 -11.55
C GLN A 262 -3.96 -8.93 -10.53
N ILE A 263 -3.41 -7.78 -10.90
CA ILE A 263 -3.24 -6.61 -10.03
C ILE A 263 -4.37 -5.61 -10.28
N ASP A 264 -5.27 -5.48 -9.31
CA ASP A 264 -6.42 -4.56 -9.40
C ASP A 264 -6.03 -3.11 -9.12
N LEU A 265 -4.96 -2.89 -8.35
CA LEU A 265 -4.46 -1.57 -8.01
C LEU A 265 -2.96 -1.56 -7.78
N GLU A 266 -2.26 -0.66 -8.46
CA GLU A 266 -0.85 -0.40 -8.22
C GLU A 266 -0.69 0.87 -7.38
N LEU A 267 0.09 0.78 -6.31
CA LEU A 267 0.38 1.88 -5.41
C LEU A 267 1.86 2.24 -5.41
N HIS A 268 2.10 3.51 -5.66
CA HIS A 268 3.31 4.18 -5.27
C HIS A 268 3.12 4.77 -3.89
N VAL A 269 4.12 4.64 -3.04
CA VAL A 269 4.04 5.16 -1.68
C VAL A 269 5.27 6.01 -1.45
N ASP A 270 5.04 7.29 -1.16
CA ASP A 270 6.06 8.21 -0.69
C ASP A 270 5.69 8.66 0.71
N SER A 271 6.56 8.35 1.66
CA SER A 271 6.35 8.64 3.07
C SER A 271 5.00 8.08 3.55
N LYS A 272 3.99 8.94 3.76
CA LYS A 272 2.63 8.58 4.18
C LYS A 272 1.56 8.97 3.16
N VAL A 273 1.96 9.17 1.91
CA VAL A 273 1.05 9.43 0.80
C VAL A 273 1.10 8.23 -0.13
N PHE A 274 -0.07 7.68 -0.40
CA PHE A 274 -0.28 6.61 -1.36
C PHE A 274 -0.78 7.26 -2.64
N THR A 275 -0.21 6.93 -3.79
CA THR A 275 -0.67 7.41 -5.10
C THR A 275 -0.88 6.24 -6.04
N ALA A 276 -1.85 6.38 -6.93
CA ALA A 276 -2.15 5.44 -8.00
C ALA A 276 -2.43 6.19 -9.29
N GLU A 277 -2.05 5.59 -10.41
CA GLU A 277 -2.44 6.02 -11.75
C GLU A 277 -3.29 4.90 -12.38
N ARG A 278 -4.38 5.27 -13.05
CA ARG A 278 -5.31 4.36 -13.72
C ARG A 278 -5.67 4.92 -15.09
#